data_AF-X0VT79-F1
#
_entry.id   AF-X0VT79-F1
#
_cell.length_a   1.000
_cell.length_b   1.000
_cell.length_c   1.000
_cell.angle_alpha   90.00
_cell.angle_beta   90.00
_cell.angle_gamma   90.00
#
_symmetry.space_group_name_H-M   'P 1'
#
loop_
_entity.id
_entity.type
_entity.pdbx_description
1 polymer ?
#
loop_
_entity_poly.entity_id
_entity_poly.type
_entity_poly.pdbx_seq_one_letter_code
_entity_poly.pdbx_strand_id
1 'polypeptide(L)'
;MTRILKYCWFIFVMKITGLLPDFKFVMRMRGQLVKPCFASCGRNFQICSNAMIVYTSNVSIGNDVYVAYGCWIQGVGGVTLGDE
;
A
#
# COMPACT_ATOMS: atom_id res chain seq x y z
N MET A 1 7.50 8.71 -12.41
CA MET A 1 8.27 7.80 -11.52
C MET A 1 8.35 6.44 -12.20
N THR A 2 9.54 5.94 -12.51
CA THR A 2 9.73 4.62 -13.14
C THR A 2 9.14 3.52 -12.24
N ARG A 3 8.60 2.42 -12.80
CA ARG A 3 8.00 1.29 -12.03
C ARG A 3 8.89 0.83 -10.86
N ILE A 4 10.19 0.74 -11.11
CA ILE A 4 11.20 0.35 -10.12
C ILE A 4 11.24 1.35 -8.96
N LEU A 5 11.25 2.65 -9.26
CA LEU A 5 11.32 3.70 -8.24
C LEU A 5 10.05 3.73 -7.36
N LYS A 6 8.86 3.50 -7.94
CA LYS A 6 7.62 3.33 -7.16
C LYS A 6 7.71 2.14 -6.21
N TYR A 7 8.27 1.03 -6.69
CA TYR A 7 8.41 -0.18 -5.88
C TYR A 7 9.46 -0.02 -4.76
N CYS A 8 10.60 0.62 -5.06
CA CYS A 8 11.59 0.98 -4.05
C CYS A 8 11.01 1.92 -2.99
N TRP A 9 10.22 2.93 -3.40
CA TRP A 9 9.52 3.82 -2.47
C TRP A 9 8.56 3.06 -1.56
N PHE A 10 7.78 2.13 -2.12
CA PHE A 10 6.88 1.27 -1.35
C PHE A 10 7.65 0.50 -0.28
N ILE A 11 8.71 -0.22 -0.66
CA ILE A 11 9.53 -1.00 0.27
C ILE A 11 10.15 -0.11 1.35
N PHE A 12 10.70 1.04 0.95
CA PHE A 12 11.31 2.00 1.86
C PHE A 12 10.33 2.47 2.94
N VAL A 13 9.13 2.91 2.54
CA VAL A 13 8.09 3.35 3.47
C VAL A 13 7.63 2.19 4.37
N MET A 14 7.37 1.01 3.80
CA MET A 14 6.92 -0.16 4.57
C MET A 14 7.96 -0.62 5.60
N LYS A 15 9.26 -0.53 5.28
CA LYS A 15 10.35 -0.90 6.19
C LYS A 15 10.55 0.14 7.30
N ILE A 16 10.59 1.43 6.97
CA ILE A 16 10.78 2.50 7.96
C ILE A 16 9.60 2.57 8.92
N THR A 17 8.38 2.51 8.39
CA THR A 17 7.17 2.54 9.21
C THR A 17 6.83 1.19 9.82
N GLY A 18 7.53 0.11 9.46
CA GLY A 18 7.31 -1.24 9.96
C GLY A 18 7.75 -1.45 11.41
N LEU A 19 8.61 -0.56 11.94
CA LEU A 19 8.97 -0.54 13.36
C LEU A 19 7.84 0.03 14.23
N LEU A 20 6.95 0.84 13.64
CA LEU A 20 5.85 1.46 14.36
C LEU A 20 4.70 0.45 14.56
N PRO A 21 4.03 0.48 15.73
CA PRO A 21 2.89 -0.38 15.99
C PRO A 21 1.73 -0.09 15.03
N ASP A 22 0.97 -1.13 14.75
CA ASP A 22 -0.20 -1.10 13.88
C ASP A 22 -1.42 -0.50 14.61
N PHE A 23 -1.38 0.82 14.84
CA PHE A 23 -2.54 1.62 15.25
C PHE A 23 -3.20 2.25 14.03
N LYS A 24 -4.52 2.51 14.11
CA LYS A 24 -5.32 3.09 13.01
C LYS A 24 -4.69 4.36 12.41
N PHE A 25 -4.13 5.23 13.26
CA PHE A 25 -3.42 6.43 12.82
C PHE A 25 -2.15 6.12 12.00
N VAL A 26 -1.32 5.19 12.47
CA VAL A 26 -0.08 4.77 11.79
C VAL A 26 -0.39 4.09 10.46
N MET A 27 -1.41 3.22 10.42
CA MET A 27 -1.83 2.54 9.19
C MET A 27 -2.30 3.52 8.12
N ARG A 28 -3.09 4.52 8.51
CA ARG A 28 -3.58 5.56 7.58
C ARG A 28 -2.44 6.45 7.08
N MET A 29 -1.54 6.86 7.98
CA MET A 29 -0.34 7.62 7.61
C MET A 29 0.54 6.81 6.64
N ARG A 30 0.76 5.52 6.92
CA ARG A 30 1.51 4.61 6.04
C ARG A 30 0.86 4.53 4.67
N GLY A 31 -0.47 4.33 4.62
CA GLY A 31 -1.23 4.34 3.37
C GLY A 31 -1.09 5.63 2.56
N GLN A 32 -1.07 6.79 3.23
CA GLN A 32 -0.81 8.08 2.59
C GLN A 32 0.61 8.18 2.01
N LEU A 33 1.62 7.66 2.71
CA LEU A 33 3.02 7.68 2.24
C LEU A 33 3.25 6.75 1.04
N VAL A 34 2.57 5.61 0.99
CA VAL A 34 2.66 4.65 -0.14
C VAL A 34 1.70 4.97 -1.28
N LYS A 35 0.77 5.90 -1.10
CA LYS A 35 -0.19 6.36 -2.13
C LYS A 35 0.40 6.56 -3.54
N PRO A 36 1.56 7.23 -3.75
CA PRO A 36 2.11 7.45 -5.09
C PRO A 36 2.65 6.18 -5.77
N CYS A 37 2.81 5.07 -5.05
CA CYS A 37 3.28 3.80 -5.59
C CYS A 37 2.24 3.10 -6.49
N PHE A 38 0.96 3.37 -6.24
CA PHE A 38 -0.14 2.66 -6.86
C PHE A 38 -0.48 3.21 -8.24
N ALA A 39 -1.29 2.46 -8.99
CA ALA A 39 -1.92 2.94 -10.21
C ALA A 39 -2.95 4.04 -9.88
N SER A 40 -3.81 3.73 -8.92
CA SER A 40 -4.76 4.63 -8.29
C SER A 40 -4.88 4.28 -6.81
N CYS A 41 -5.16 5.27 -5.97
CA CYS A 41 -5.34 5.05 -4.54
C CYS A 41 -6.30 6.10 -3.99
N GLY A 42 -7.42 5.62 -3.46
CA GLY A 42 -8.53 6.44 -2.95
C GLY A 42 -8.20 7.16 -1.65
N ARG A 43 -9.25 7.51 -0.92
CA ARG A 43 -9.14 8.14 0.40
C ARG A 43 -9.03 7.06 1.49
N ASN A 44 -8.43 7.44 2.63
CA ASN A 44 -8.38 6.61 3.83
C ASN A 44 -7.81 5.19 3.65
N PHE A 45 -6.89 5.00 2.70
CA PHE A 45 -6.17 3.74 2.57
C PHE A 45 -5.37 3.43 3.85
N GLN A 46 -5.59 2.24 4.40
CA GLN A 46 -4.94 1.76 5.61
C GLN A 46 -4.22 0.45 5.30
N ILE A 47 -2.95 0.36 5.69
CA ILE A 47 -2.13 -0.83 5.46
C ILE A 47 -1.33 -1.19 6.71
N CYS A 48 -1.45 -2.43 7.15
CA CYS A 48 -0.70 -2.98 8.27
C CYS A 48 0.79 -3.19 7.95
N SER A 49 1.58 -3.35 9.00
CA SER A 49 2.98 -3.71 8.87
C SER A 49 3.05 -5.11 8.25
N ASN A 50 4.16 -5.41 7.58
CA ASN A 50 4.40 -6.71 6.95
C ASN A 50 3.45 -7.10 5.79
N ALA A 51 2.50 -6.25 5.38
CA ALA A 51 1.78 -6.43 4.12
C ALA A 51 2.73 -6.23 2.94
N MET A 52 2.64 -7.07 1.92
CA MET A 52 3.49 -7.00 0.74
C MET A 52 2.63 -6.95 -0.52
N ILE A 53 2.85 -5.91 -1.32
CA ILE A 53 2.19 -5.71 -2.60
C ILE A 53 3.26 -5.67 -3.67
N VAL A 54 3.23 -6.65 -4.58
CA VAL A 54 4.18 -6.75 -5.69
C VAL A 54 3.56 -6.11 -6.93
N TYR A 55 4.37 -5.45 -7.77
CA TYR A 55 3.87 -4.68 -8.92
C TYR A 55 2.83 -3.61 -8.55
N THR A 56 3.12 -2.82 -7.50
CA THR A 56 2.26 -1.75 -6.98
C THR A 56 1.73 -0.80 -8.06
N SER A 57 2.52 -0.53 -9.10
CA SER A 57 2.13 0.30 -10.24
C SER A 57 0.91 -0.20 -11.03
N ASN A 58 0.53 -1.47 -10.86
CA ASN A 58 -0.59 -2.12 -11.52
C ASN A 58 -1.76 -2.37 -10.56
N VAL A 59 -1.64 -1.93 -9.31
CA VAL A 59 -2.66 -2.11 -8.28
C VAL A 59 -3.44 -0.80 -8.12
N SER A 60 -4.76 -0.90 -8.23
CA SER A 60 -5.72 0.17 -8.00
C SER A 60 -6.42 -0.06 -6.67
N ILE A 61 -6.46 0.96 -5.83
CA ILE A 61 -7.05 0.91 -4.49
C ILE A 61 -8.19 1.93 -4.40
N GLY A 62 -9.38 1.46 -4.03
CA GLY A 62 -10.58 2.26 -3.78
C GLY A 62 -10.50 3.13 -2.52
N ASN A 63 -11.65 3.63 -2.10
CA ASN A 63 -11.85 4.39 -0.87
C ASN A 63 -11.98 3.45 0.33
N ASP A 64 -11.44 3.90 1.47
CA ASP A 64 -11.63 3.30 2.80
C ASP A 64 -11.11 1.86 2.95
N VAL A 65 -10.30 1.39 1.99
CA VAL A 65 -9.68 0.07 1.96
C VAL A 65 -8.70 -0.16 3.11
N TYR A 66 -8.86 -1.28 3.79
CA TYR A 66 -7.94 -1.80 4.81
C TYR A 66 -7.23 -3.07 4.36
N VAL A 67 -5.88 -3.06 4.38
CA VAL A 67 -5.04 -4.23 4.12
C VAL A 67 -4.43 -4.70 5.44
N ALA A 68 -4.86 -5.89 5.87
CA ALA A 68 -4.47 -6.49 7.14
C ALA A 68 -3.01 -6.99 7.16
N TYR A 69 -2.54 -7.31 8.37
CA TYR A 69 -1.19 -7.80 8.61
C TYR A 69 -0.91 -9.09 7.83
N GLY A 70 0.25 -9.16 7.16
CA GLY A 70 0.69 -10.35 6.43
C GLY A 70 -0.03 -10.61 5.10
N CYS A 71 -0.91 -9.72 4.64
CA CYS A 71 -1.49 -9.84 3.31
C CYS A 71 -0.42 -9.78 2.21
N TRP A 72 -0.53 -10.67 1.23
CA TRP A 72 0.32 -10.69 0.05
C TRP A 72 -0.52 -10.50 -1.22
N ILE A 73 -0.26 -9.43 -1.96
CA ILE A 73 -1.03 -9.06 -3.17
C ILE A 73 -0.08 -9.06 -4.38
N GLN A 74 -0.46 -9.80 -5.42
CA GLN A 74 0.32 -9.93 -6.66
C GLN A 74 -0.30 -9.11 -7.79
N GLY A 75 0.34 -7.99 -8.16
CA GLY A 75 -0.16 -7.03 -9.14
C GLY A 75 0.21 -7.27 -10.61
N VAL A 76 0.95 -8.34 -10.97
CA VAL A 76 1.45 -8.55 -12.35
C VAL A 76 0.35 -8.36 -13.42
N GLY A 77 -0.81 -8.99 -13.22
CA GLY A 77 -1.94 -8.96 -14.16
C GLY A 77 -2.89 -7.77 -13.99
N GLY A 78 -2.59 -6.85 -13.08
CA GLY A 78 -3.53 -5.83 -12.62
C GLY A 78 -4.43 -6.34 -11.51
N VAL A 79 -4.56 -5.55 -10.44
CA VAL A 79 -5.44 -5.85 -9.30
C VAL A 79 -6.22 -4.60 -8.94
N THR A 80 -7.51 -4.74 -8.70
CA THR A 80 -8.35 -3.64 -8.22
C THR A 80 -9.01 -4.04 -6.91
N LEU A 81 -8.74 -3.27 -5.85
CA LEU A 81 -9.46 -3.32 -4.58
C LEU A 81 -10.56 -2.26 -4.65
N GLY A 82 -11.83 -2.67 -4.52
CA GLY A 82 -12.98 -1.77 -4.56
C GLY A 82 -13.11 -0.90 -3.32
N ASP A 83 -14.13 -0.04 -3.33
CA ASP A 83 -14.49 0.79 -2.16
C ASP A 83 -15.10 -0.09 -1.05
N GLU A 84 -14.77 0.23 0.20
CA GLU A 84 -15.36 -0.32 1.43
C GLU A 84 -16.27 0.73 2.10
#